data_AF-A0AAD5PD70-F1
#
_entry.id   AF-A0AAD5PD70-F1
#
_cell.length_a   1.000
_cell.length_b   1.000
_cell.length_c   1.000
_cell.angle_alpha   90.00
_cell.angle_beta   90.00
_cell.angle_gamma   90.00
#
_symmetry.space_group_name_H-M   'P 1'
#
loop_
_entity.id
_entity.type
_entity.pdbx_description
1 polymer ?
#
loop_
_entity_poly.entity_id
_entity_poly.type
_entity_poly.pdbx_seq_one_letter_code
_entity_poly.pdbx_strand_id
1 'polypeptide(L)'
;MVIPINTFYRTYELEVCQQPLHARMCGFGEKDRRPIDPPPIVKLIVQQEGQQGPVDVQTLQTPFFVLHVTLWSADREEERNIISNPPKCTRVLMGSLVSSPSLLKNPAGEQGLYFAFPDLSIRTEGRYTLRFSLMKLASSDFQTDAKSKIIAQVFSDPFTVYSAKKFPGMTESTELSKAFAKQGLKIPIRNDVRARKGGSDI
;
A
#
# COMPACT_ATOMS: atom_id res chain seq x y z
N MET A 1 44.01 -17.19 9.90
CA MET A 1 42.81 -17.86 9.38
C MET A 1 41.66 -16.87 9.52
N VAL A 2 41.34 -16.16 8.43
CA VAL A 2 40.27 -15.15 8.42
C VAL A 2 38.97 -15.93 8.29
N ILE A 3 38.13 -15.94 9.34
CA ILE A 3 36.79 -16.50 9.26
C ILE A 3 36.05 -15.67 8.21
N PRO A 4 35.54 -16.24 7.12
CA PRO A 4 34.75 -15.46 6.18
C PRO A 4 33.53 -14.93 6.94
N ILE A 5 33.38 -13.61 6.96
CA ILE A 5 32.15 -12.94 7.37
C ILE A 5 31.08 -13.44 6.38
N ASN A 6 30.30 -14.42 6.83
CA ASN A 6 29.25 -15.02 6.03
C ASN A 6 28.22 -13.92 5.75
N THR A 7 28.38 -13.25 4.60
CA THR A 7 27.50 -12.15 4.20
C THR A 7 26.25 -12.81 3.67
N PHE A 8 25.30 -13.09 4.56
CA PHE A 8 24.02 -13.65 4.17
C PHE A 8 23.28 -12.65 3.27
N TYR A 9 23.09 -13.00 2.00
CA TYR A 9 22.27 -12.20 1.09
C TYR A 9 20.79 -12.38 1.44
N ARG A 10 20.07 -11.25 1.46
CA ARG A 10 18.61 -11.22 1.63
C ARG A 10 17.96 -10.83 0.31
N THR A 11 16.96 -11.58 -0.11
CA THR A 11 16.07 -11.21 -1.22
C THR A 11 14.77 -10.64 -0.65
N TYR A 12 14.15 -9.74 -1.41
CA TYR A 12 12.95 -9.02 -0.99
C TYR A 12 11.90 -9.15 -2.09
N GLU A 13 10.71 -9.56 -1.70
CA GLU A 13 9.55 -9.67 -2.57
C GLU A 13 8.36 -8.94 -1.93
N LEU A 14 7.47 -8.43 -2.78
CA LEU A 14 6.26 -7.72 -2.36
C LEU A 14 5.04 -8.45 -2.90
N GLU A 15 4.06 -8.62 -2.03
CA GLU A 15 2.77 -9.26 -2.36
C GLU A 15 1.63 -8.31 -2.03
N VAL A 16 0.74 -8.05 -3.00
CA VAL A 16 -0.44 -7.20 -2.77
C VAL A 16 -1.56 -8.05 -2.16
N CYS A 17 -1.59 -8.15 -0.83
CA CYS A 17 -2.60 -8.96 -0.11
C CYS A 17 -4.00 -8.35 -0.11
N GLN A 18 -4.12 -7.03 -0.36
CA GLN A 18 -5.41 -6.38 -0.57
C GLN A 18 -5.31 -5.45 -1.77
N GLN A 19 -6.01 -5.81 -2.83
CA GLN A 19 -6.06 -5.04 -4.07
C GLN A 19 -6.98 -3.81 -3.92
N PRO A 20 -6.65 -2.66 -4.52
CA PRO A 20 -7.62 -1.62 -4.76
C PRO A 20 -8.69 -2.12 -5.75
N LEU A 21 -9.96 -1.81 -5.51
CA LEU A 21 -11.05 -2.21 -6.41
C LEU A 21 -11.64 -1.01 -7.15
N HIS A 22 -11.84 0.09 -6.45
CA HIS A 22 -12.38 1.31 -7.03
C HIS A 22 -12.01 2.55 -6.24
N ALA A 23 -12.24 3.71 -6.85
CA ALA A 23 -12.22 4.99 -6.15
C ALA A 23 -13.23 5.95 -6.76
N ARG A 24 -13.55 7.01 -6.02
CA ARG A 24 -14.23 8.18 -6.56
C ARG A 24 -13.20 9.25 -6.86
N MET A 25 -13.25 9.83 -8.06
CA MET A 25 -12.39 10.98 -8.37
C MET A 25 -12.65 12.12 -7.36
N CYS A 26 -11.60 12.73 -6.82
CA CYS A 26 -11.74 13.86 -5.89
C CYS A 26 -11.74 15.24 -6.59
N GLY A 27 -11.44 15.27 -7.89
CA GLY A 27 -11.33 16.53 -8.64
C GLY A 27 -10.21 17.42 -8.11
N PHE A 28 -10.38 18.74 -8.27
CA PHE A 28 -9.36 19.74 -7.94
C PHE A 28 -9.64 20.50 -6.62
N GLY A 29 -10.78 20.24 -5.98
CA GLY A 29 -11.09 20.74 -4.63
C GLY A 29 -10.71 19.74 -3.53
N GLU A 30 -10.62 20.22 -2.28
CA GLU A 30 -10.20 19.36 -1.14
C GLU A 30 -11.37 18.76 -0.33
N LYS A 31 -12.60 19.27 -0.50
CA LYS A 31 -13.71 19.01 0.45
C LYS A 31 -14.42 17.65 0.35
N ASP A 32 -14.24 16.88 -0.73
CA ASP A 32 -14.94 15.58 -0.93
C ASP A 32 -13.97 14.46 -1.35
N ARG A 33 -12.79 14.44 -0.73
CA ARG A 33 -11.79 13.41 -0.97
C ARG A 33 -12.26 12.08 -0.39
N ARG A 34 -12.35 11.05 -1.24
CA ARG A 34 -12.61 9.67 -0.82
C ARG A 34 -11.39 8.82 -1.11
N PRO A 35 -10.90 8.06 -0.13
CA PRO A 35 -9.78 7.19 -0.37
C PRO A 35 -10.14 6.05 -1.33
N ILE A 36 -9.13 5.47 -1.98
CA ILE A 36 -9.23 4.23 -2.74
C ILE A 36 -9.77 3.13 -1.81
N ASP A 37 -10.65 2.30 -2.35
CA ASP A 37 -11.41 1.34 -1.59
C ASP A 37 -11.40 -0.04 -2.28
N PRO A 38 -11.11 -1.12 -1.53
CA PRO A 38 -10.55 -1.12 -0.18
C PRO A 38 -9.11 -0.55 -0.17
N PRO A 39 -8.56 -0.15 0.99
CA PRO A 39 -7.22 0.44 1.05
C PRO A 39 -6.15 -0.58 0.64
N PRO A 40 -5.19 -0.25 -0.23
CA PRO A 40 -4.16 -1.21 -0.61
C PRO A 40 -3.31 -1.65 0.59
N ILE A 41 -3.07 -2.96 0.70
CA ILE A 41 -2.20 -3.56 1.71
C ILE A 41 -1.20 -4.47 1.01
N VAL A 42 0.08 -4.27 1.31
CA VAL A 42 1.21 -4.98 0.69
C VAL A 42 2.03 -5.66 1.77
N LYS A 43 2.31 -6.95 1.61
CA LYS A 43 3.19 -7.74 2.48
C LYS A 43 4.62 -7.74 1.94
N LEU A 44 5.58 -7.63 2.83
CA LEU A 44 6.99 -7.85 2.55
C LEU A 44 7.37 -9.29 2.87
N ILE A 45 7.91 -9.97 1.86
CA ILE A 45 8.51 -11.30 2.00
C ILE A 45 10.03 -11.11 1.98
N VAL A 46 10.70 -11.58 3.02
CA VAL A 46 12.17 -11.56 3.13
C VAL A 46 12.66 -12.98 3.20
N GLN A 47 13.53 -13.37 2.27
CA GLN A 47 14.19 -14.67 2.30
C GLN A 47 15.68 -14.45 2.57
N GLN A 48 16.27 -15.34 3.36
CA GLN A 48 17.70 -15.33 3.67
C GLN A 48 18.36 -16.57 3.09
N GLU A 49 19.41 -16.36 2.31
CA GLU A 49 20.17 -17.45 1.71
C GLU A 49 20.78 -18.36 2.79
N GLY A 50 20.65 -19.68 2.63
CA GLY A 50 21.18 -20.67 3.58
C GLY A 50 20.31 -20.98 4.80
N GLN A 51 19.18 -20.29 5.02
CA GLN A 51 18.17 -20.71 5.98
C GLN A 51 16.97 -21.33 5.28
N GLN A 52 16.68 -22.60 5.58
CA GLN A 52 15.38 -23.21 5.28
C GLN A 52 14.38 -22.78 6.36
N GLY A 53 13.65 -21.70 6.11
CA GLY A 53 12.59 -21.24 7.00
C GLY A 53 12.32 -19.74 6.87
N PRO A 54 11.16 -19.26 7.35
CA PRO A 54 10.86 -17.83 7.38
C PRO A 54 11.88 -17.10 8.25
N VAL A 55 12.46 -16.02 7.72
CA VAL A 55 13.34 -15.12 8.49
C VAL A 55 12.54 -14.60 9.69
N ASP A 56 13.12 -14.65 10.90
CA ASP A 56 12.48 -14.06 12.06
C ASP A 56 12.30 -12.56 11.82
N VAL A 57 11.04 -12.19 11.60
CA VAL A 57 10.63 -10.85 11.23
C VAL A 57 10.97 -9.84 12.34
N GLN A 58 11.06 -10.28 13.59
CA GLN A 58 11.47 -9.43 14.72
C GLN A 58 12.96 -9.08 14.66
N THR A 59 13.79 -9.95 14.07
CA THR A 59 15.22 -9.69 13.85
C THR A 59 15.49 -8.77 12.66
N LEU A 60 14.46 -8.47 11.85
CA LEU A 60 14.50 -7.40 10.86
C LEU A 60 14.35 -6.04 11.58
N GLN A 61 15.27 -5.73 12.50
CA GLN A 61 15.49 -4.41 13.08
C GLN A 61 16.02 -3.45 12.00
N THR A 62 15.24 -3.24 10.95
CA THR A 62 15.56 -2.34 9.85
C THR A 62 14.49 -1.25 9.85
N PRO A 63 14.64 -0.20 10.67
CA PRO A 63 13.73 0.96 10.71
C PRO A 63 13.77 1.80 9.41
N PHE A 64 14.29 1.23 8.33
CA PHE A 64 14.71 1.91 7.12
C PHE A 64 13.97 1.41 5.88
N PHE A 65 12.96 0.54 6.01
CA PHE A 65 12.11 0.21 4.87
C PHE A 65 11.01 1.26 4.69
N VAL A 66 10.89 1.76 3.46
CA VAL A 66 9.81 2.65 3.04
C VAL A 66 9.21 2.08 1.77
N LEU A 67 7.90 1.91 1.74
CA LEU A 67 7.18 1.55 0.53
C LEU A 67 6.54 2.82 -0.05
N HIS A 68 6.94 3.20 -1.26
CA HIS A 68 6.38 4.34 -1.99
C HIS A 68 5.42 3.87 -3.07
N VAL A 69 4.29 4.55 -3.22
CA VAL A 69 3.27 4.24 -4.22
C VAL A 69 3.24 5.30 -5.32
N THR A 70 3.15 4.85 -6.57
CA THR A 70 2.99 5.70 -7.76
C THR A 70 1.79 5.25 -8.57
N LEU A 71 1.11 6.19 -9.24
CA LEU A 71 -0.02 5.89 -10.12
C LEU A 71 0.46 5.64 -11.55
N TRP A 72 -0.05 4.57 -12.16
CA TRP A 72 0.31 4.12 -13.50
C TRP A 72 -0.94 3.85 -14.34
N SER A 73 -0.78 3.85 -15.66
CA SER A 73 -1.80 3.38 -16.59
C SER A 73 -2.21 1.94 -16.32
N ALA A 74 -3.39 1.54 -16.81
CA ALA A 74 -3.95 0.21 -16.59
C ALA A 74 -3.06 -0.91 -17.15
N ASP A 75 -2.32 -0.63 -18.23
CA ASP A 75 -1.34 -1.51 -18.88
C ASP A 75 0.04 -1.52 -18.21
N ARG A 76 0.27 -0.63 -17.23
CA ARG A 76 1.54 -0.50 -16.47
C ARG A 76 2.71 0.08 -17.28
N GLU A 77 2.44 0.74 -18.41
CA GLU A 77 3.49 1.29 -19.28
C GLU A 77 3.85 2.75 -18.95
N GLU A 78 2.88 3.55 -18.51
CA GLU A 78 3.06 4.99 -18.31
C GLU A 78 2.73 5.43 -16.88
N GLU A 79 3.62 6.25 -16.30
CA GLU A 79 3.37 6.90 -15.02
C GLU A 79 2.34 8.04 -15.19
N ARG A 80 1.31 8.06 -14.34
CA ARG A 80 0.16 9.00 -14.41
C ARG A 80 0.05 9.88 -13.17
N ASN A 81 1.16 10.11 -12.46
CA ASN A 81 1.15 10.91 -11.23
C ASN A 81 0.84 12.39 -11.46
N ILE A 82 0.98 12.90 -12.69
CA ILE A 82 0.91 14.32 -13.01
C ILE A 82 0.09 14.52 -14.28
N ILE A 83 -0.78 15.53 -14.29
CA ILE A 83 -1.37 16.10 -15.49
C ILE A 83 -0.72 17.47 -15.73
N SER A 84 -0.18 17.65 -16.94
CA SER A 84 0.41 18.90 -17.39
C SER A 84 -0.61 19.67 -18.22
N ASN A 85 -0.96 20.88 -17.76
CA ASN A 85 -1.68 21.86 -18.56
C ASN A 85 -0.99 23.22 -18.39
N PRO A 86 0.06 23.51 -19.19
CA PRO A 86 0.92 24.67 -19.00
C PRO A 86 0.14 25.98 -18.81
N PRO A 87 0.54 26.83 -17.83
CA PRO A 87 1.73 26.71 -16.99
C PRO A 87 1.54 25.82 -15.74
N LYS A 88 0.37 25.19 -15.56
CA LYS A 88 0.02 24.45 -14.34
C LYS A 88 0.32 22.96 -14.50
N CYS A 89 0.98 22.41 -13.50
CA CYS A 89 1.25 20.99 -13.36
C CYS A 89 0.53 20.52 -12.09
N THR A 90 -0.37 19.55 -12.20
CA THR A 90 -1.18 19.09 -11.07
C THR A 90 -0.95 17.62 -10.79
N ARG A 91 -0.61 17.32 -9.52
CA ARG A 91 -0.49 15.94 -9.05
C ARG A 91 -1.86 15.26 -9.01
N VAL A 92 -1.94 14.07 -9.59
CA VAL A 92 -3.14 13.25 -9.73
C VAL A 92 -3.36 12.35 -8.53
N LEU A 93 -2.31 11.66 -8.07
CA LEU A 93 -2.34 10.80 -6.88
C LEU A 93 -2.08 11.62 -5.63
N MET A 94 -2.99 11.55 -4.66
CA MET A 94 -3.03 12.39 -3.47
C MET A 94 -3.07 11.56 -2.20
N GLY A 95 -2.74 12.19 -1.07
CA GLY A 95 -2.75 11.58 0.26
C GLY A 95 -1.36 11.09 0.69
N SER A 96 -1.32 10.06 1.53
CA SER A 96 -0.09 9.47 2.06
C SER A 96 0.52 8.48 1.07
N LEU A 97 1.49 8.93 0.26
CA LEU A 97 2.12 8.13 -0.79
C LEU A 97 3.24 7.20 -0.29
N VAL A 98 3.54 7.24 0.99
CA VAL A 98 4.58 6.43 1.64
C VAL A 98 4.00 5.70 2.84
N SER A 99 4.45 4.46 3.05
CA SER A 99 4.14 3.66 4.23
C SER A 99 5.42 3.09 4.81
N SER A 100 5.52 3.10 6.14
CA SER A 100 6.49 2.30 6.90
C SER A 100 5.91 0.89 7.14
N PRO A 101 6.76 -0.13 7.38
CA PRO A 101 6.27 -1.47 7.66
C PRO A 101 5.65 -1.54 9.06
N SER A 102 4.58 -2.30 9.20
CA SER A 102 3.94 -2.65 10.47
C SER A 102 3.97 -4.16 10.66
N LEU A 103 4.44 -4.60 11.81
CA LEU A 103 4.45 -6.02 12.18
C LEU A 103 3.05 -6.40 12.69
N LEU A 104 2.29 -7.17 11.90
CA LEU A 104 0.88 -7.46 12.17
C LEU A 104 0.60 -8.95 11.92
N LYS A 105 -0.51 -9.44 12.48
CA LYS A 105 -1.07 -10.77 12.20
C LYS A 105 -2.28 -10.65 11.26
N ASN A 106 -2.32 -11.47 10.22
CA ASN A 106 -3.49 -11.54 9.34
C ASN A 106 -4.67 -12.28 10.03
N PRO A 107 -5.85 -12.37 9.39
CA PRO A 107 -7.00 -13.10 9.96
C PRO A 107 -6.74 -14.59 10.25
N ALA A 108 -5.79 -15.22 9.55
CA ALA A 108 -5.36 -16.60 9.82
C ALA A 108 -4.38 -16.71 11.01
N GLY A 109 -4.03 -15.59 11.65
CA GLY A 109 -3.09 -15.54 12.77
C GLY A 109 -1.62 -15.49 12.36
N GLU A 110 -1.32 -15.45 11.06
CA GLU A 110 0.04 -15.46 10.52
C GLU A 110 0.67 -14.07 10.63
N GLN A 111 1.85 -14.01 11.23
CA GLN A 111 2.61 -12.78 11.41
C GLN A 111 3.33 -12.38 10.11
N GLY A 112 3.39 -11.08 9.82
CA GLY A 112 4.13 -10.54 8.68
C GLY A 112 4.39 -9.04 8.79
N LEU A 113 5.23 -8.52 7.89
CA LEU A 113 5.44 -7.08 7.70
C LEU A 113 4.50 -6.59 6.62
N TYR A 114 3.65 -5.65 6.98
CA TYR A 114 2.66 -5.09 6.08
C TYR A 114 2.83 -3.58 5.96
N PHE A 115 2.61 -3.09 4.75
CA PHE A 115 2.44 -1.69 4.42
C PHE A 115 0.98 -1.45 4.06
N ALA A 116 0.41 -0.34 4.51
CA ALA A 116 -0.98 -0.03 4.21
C ALA A 116 -1.12 1.42 3.77
N PHE A 117 -2.02 1.63 2.82
CA PHE A 117 -2.28 2.93 2.24
C PHE A 117 -3.76 3.33 2.40
N PRO A 118 -4.20 3.62 3.64
CA PRO A 118 -5.60 3.99 3.91
C PRO A 118 -5.99 5.37 3.40
N ASP A 119 -5.00 6.19 3.02
CA ASP A 119 -5.20 7.56 2.56
C ASP A 119 -4.59 7.78 1.17
N LEU A 120 -5.12 7.10 0.15
CA LEU A 120 -4.82 7.39 -1.25
C LEU A 120 -6.05 7.87 -1.96
N SER A 121 -5.95 8.92 -2.78
CA SER A 121 -7.07 9.40 -3.60
C SER A 121 -6.59 9.86 -4.95
N ILE A 122 -7.47 9.84 -5.94
CA ILE A 122 -7.12 10.15 -7.33
C ILE A 122 -8.01 11.28 -7.83
N ARG A 123 -7.40 12.31 -8.43
CA ARG A 123 -8.12 13.50 -8.87
C ARG A 123 -9.01 13.27 -10.08
N THR A 124 -8.61 12.41 -11.00
CA THR A 124 -9.25 12.23 -12.30
C THR A 124 -9.84 10.84 -12.44
N GLU A 125 -10.96 10.75 -13.15
CA GLU A 125 -11.53 9.46 -13.54
C GLU A 125 -10.60 8.74 -14.54
N GLY A 126 -10.70 7.42 -14.56
CA GLY A 126 -9.88 6.58 -15.44
C GLY A 126 -9.68 5.18 -14.88
N ARG A 127 -8.88 4.38 -15.58
CA ARG A 127 -8.46 3.05 -15.16
C ARG A 127 -6.95 3.05 -14.94
N TYR A 128 -6.52 2.61 -13.75
CA TYR A 128 -5.15 2.76 -13.30
C TYR A 128 -4.65 1.50 -12.61
N THR A 129 -3.33 1.42 -12.45
CA THR A 129 -2.66 0.51 -11.51
C THR A 129 -1.86 1.34 -10.50
N LEU A 130 -1.57 0.75 -9.34
CA LEU A 130 -0.62 1.30 -8.37
C LEU A 130 0.67 0.51 -8.45
N ARG A 131 1.81 1.20 -8.55
CA ARG A 131 3.15 0.58 -8.43
C ARG A 131 3.71 0.88 -7.05
N PHE A 132 3.95 -0.16 -6.27
CA PHE A 132 4.59 -0.10 -4.97
C PHE A 132 6.08 -0.37 -5.12
N SER A 133 6.92 0.54 -4.63
CA SER A 133 8.38 0.46 -4.74
C SER A 133 9.01 0.48 -3.37
N LEU A 134 9.63 -0.64 -2.98
CA LEU A 134 10.30 -0.79 -1.70
C LEU A 134 11.69 -0.18 -1.79
N MET A 135 11.96 0.74 -0.88
CA MET A 135 13.27 1.34 -0.69
C MET A 135 13.81 0.92 0.66
N LYS A 136 15.11 0.61 0.69
CA LYS A 136 15.88 0.47 1.92
C LYS A 136 16.72 1.73 2.09
N LEU A 137 16.36 2.55 3.07
CA LEU A 137 17.15 3.71 3.44
C LEU A 137 18.49 3.23 4.00
N ALA A 138 19.57 3.93 3.63
CA ALA A 138 20.87 3.63 4.19
C ALA A 138 20.92 4.12 5.65
N SER A 139 21.33 3.24 6.57
CA SER A 139 21.77 3.66 7.91
C SER A 139 23.21 4.14 7.77
N SER A 140 23.40 5.32 7.21
CA SER A 140 24.70 5.96 7.20
C SER A 140 24.60 7.23 8.02
N ASP A 141 25.10 7.15 9.25
CA ASP A 141 25.48 8.33 10.00
C ASP A 141 26.42 9.15 9.10
N PHE A 142 25.95 10.31 8.62
CA PHE A 142 26.73 11.37 7.97
C PHE A 142 27.43 11.08 6.62
N GLN A 143 26.80 10.38 5.67
CA GLN A 143 27.18 10.50 4.25
C GLN A 143 26.20 11.41 3.49
N THR A 144 26.73 12.51 2.94
CA THR A 144 25.96 13.56 2.25
C THR A 144 25.36 13.13 0.90
N ASP A 145 25.71 11.94 0.38
CA ASP A 145 25.29 11.44 -0.94
C ASP A 145 24.76 9.99 -0.88
N ALA A 146 24.19 9.57 0.25
CA ALA A 146 23.62 8.24 0.41
C ALA A 146 22.39 8.05 -0.49
N LYS A 147 22.55 7.30 -1.60
CA LYS A 147 21.45 6.97 -2.53
C LYS A 147 20.64 5.78 -2.00
N SER A 148 19.35 6.00 -1.79
CA SER A 148 18.40 4.91 -1.47
C SER A 148 18.08 4.12 -2.74
N LYS A 149 18.22 2.79 -2.69
CA LYS A 149 17.95 1.90 -3.83
C LYS A 149 16.54 1.31 -3.74
N ILE A 150 15.84 1.25 -4.88
CA ILE A 150 14.63 0.44 -5.02
C ILE A 150 15.06 -1.04 -5.07
N ILE A 151 14.61 -1.83 -4.10
CA ILE A 151 15.03 -3.21 -3.90
C ILE A 151 13.96 -4.25 -4.27
N ALA A 152 12.69 -3.84 -4.35
CA ALA A 152 11.59 -4.66 -4.84
C ALA A 152 10.46 -3.76 -5.36
N GLN A 153 9.68 -4.25 -6.33
CA GLN A 153 8.51 -3.55 -6.85
C GLN A 153 7.38 -4.54 -7.14
N VAL A 154 6.14 -4.11 -6.98
CA VAL A 154 4.96 -4.87 -7.39
C VAL A 154 3.87 -3.91 -7.88
N PHE A 155 3.11 -4.34 -8.88
CA PHE A 155 1.93 -3.63 -9.34
C PHE A 155 0.67 -4.22 -8.72
N SER A 156 -0.31 -3.37 -8.41
CA SER A 156 -1.67 -3.81 -8.14
C SER A 156 -2.34 -4.36 -9.40
N ASP A 157 -3.51 -4.96 -9.20
CA ASP A 157 -4.47 -5.16 -10.27
C ASP A 157 -5.02 -3.81 -10.77
N PRO A 158 -5.45 -3.72 -12.04
CA PRO A 158 -6.07 -2.52 -12.55
C PRO A 158 -7.43 -2.26 -11.89
N PHE A 159 -7.69 -1.02 -11.50
CA PHE A 159 -8.92 -0.61 -10.83
C PHE A 159 -9.49 0.67 -11.46
N THR A 160 -10.78 0.91 -11.20
CA THR A 160 -11.52 2.02 -11.83
C THR A 160 -11.71 3.19 -10.86
N VAL A 161 -11.35 4.38 -11.31
CA VAL A 161 -11.68 5.64 -10.65
C VAL A 161 -12.89 6.24 -11.36
N TYR A 162 -14.02 6.27 -10.66
CA TYR A 162 -15.30 6.71 -11.19
C TYR A 162 -15.50 8.22 -11.00
N SER A 163 -16.27 8.83 -11.91
CA SER A 163 -16.88 10.13 -11.63
C SER A 163 -17.82 10.07 -10.43
N ALA A 164 -18.14 11.23 -9.87
CA ALA A 164 -19.05 11.34 -8.73
C ALA A 164 -20.43 10.68 -8.95
N LYS A 165 -20.95 10.73 -10.18
CA LYS A 165 -22.26 10.16 -10.52
C LYS A 165 -22.25 8.64 -10.70
N LYS A 166 -21.11 8.06 -11.09
CA LYS A 166 -20.97 6.64 -11.41
C LYS A 166 -20.37 5.82 -10.26
N PHE A 167 -19.91 6.48 -9.20
CA PHE A 167 -19.24 5.81 -8.09
C PHE A 167 -20.21 4.90 -7.33
N PRO A 168 -19.93 3.59 -7.20
CA PRO A 168 -20.85 2.63 -6.58
C PRO A 168 -20.99 2.79 -5.06
N GLY A 169 -20.17 3.64 -4.44
CA GLY A 169 -20.08 3.78 -2.99
C GLY A 169 -18.85 3.06 -2.43
N MET A 170 -18.59 3.27 -1.14
CA MET A 170 -17.53 2.56 -0.41
C MET A 170 -18.07 1.19 0.00
N THR A 171 -17.22 0.16 -0.01
CA THR A 171 -17.57 -1.16 0.52
C THR A 171 -17.46 -1.19 2.03
N GLU A 172 -17.98 -2.26 2.64
CA GLU A 172 -17.61 -2.59 4.00
C GLU A 172 -16.09 -2.84 4.11
N SER A 173 -15.54 -2.64 5.30
CA SER A 173 -14.14 -2.95 5.53
C SER A 173 -13.92 -4.46 5.43
N THR A 174 -12.86 -4.86 4.72
CA THR A 174 -12.46 -6.26 4.62
C THR A 174 -12.04 -6.82 5.98
N GLU A 175 -12.04 -8.15 6.11
CA GLU A 175 -11.54 -8.82 7.32
C GLU A 175 -10.07 -8.49 7.60
N LEU A 176 -9.24 -8.36 6.57
CA LEU A 176 -7.84 -7.94 6.72
C LEU A 176 -7.74 -6.51 7.28
N SER A 177 -8.52 -5.57 6.75
CA SER A 177 -8.56 -4.18 7.24
C SER A 177 -9.02 -4.12 8.69
N LYS A 178 -10.09 -4.86 9.04
CA LYS A 178 -10.61 -4.96 10.41
C LYS A 178 -9.57 -5.57 11.36
N ALA A 179 -8.90 -6.65 10.94
CA ALA A 179 -7.85 -7.31 11.74
C ALA A 179 -6.66 -6.38 12.01
N PHE A 180 -6.23 -5.61 11.01
CA PHE A 180 -5.11 -4.69 11.18
C PHE A 180 -5.48 -3.45 11.99
N ALA A 181 -6.69 -2.93 11.85
CA ALA A 181 -7.18 -1.83 12.69
C ALA A 181 -7.25 -2.22 14.17
N LYS A 182 -7.70 -3.45 14.48
CA LYS A 182 -7.68 -4.00 15.85
C LYS A 182 -6.27 -4.08 16.46
N GLN A 183 -5.24 -4.13 15.63
CA GLN A 183 -3.83 -4.17 16.04
C GLN A 183 -3.18 -2.77 16.05
N GLY A 184 -3.97 -1.70 15.94
CA GLY A 184 -3.50 -0.31 16.09
C GLY A 184 -3.14 0.41 14.79
N LEU A 185 -3.24 -0.26 13.63
CA LEU A 185 -3.03 0.39 12.35
C LEU A 185 -4.20 1.35 12.05
N LYS A 186 -3.92 2.61 11.70
CA LYS A 186 -4.93 3.65 11.49
C LYS A 186 -5.70 3.49 10.17
N ILE A 187 -6.51 2.45 10.04
CA ILE A 187 -7.41 2.23 8.91
C ILE A 187 -8.85 2.60 9.34
N PRO A 188 -9.55 3.48 8.60
CA PRO A 188 -10.97 3.75 8.87
C PRO A 188 -11.82 2.49 8.67
N ILE A 189 -12.55 2.08 9.72
CA ILE A 189 -13.42 0.89 9.67
C ILE A 189 -14.86 1.29 9.39
N ARG A 190 -15.45 0.64 8.39
CA ARG A 190 -16.86 0.76 7.99
C ARG A 190 -17.53 -0.59 8.22
N ASN A 191 -18.51 -0.62 9.11
CA ASN A 191 -19.38 -1.78 9.31
C ASN A 191 -20.64 -1.56 8.47
N ASP A 192 -21.09 -2.57 7.72
CA ASP A 192 -22.36 -2.47 7.02
C ASP A 192 -23.52 -2.42 8.03
N VAL A 193 -24.31 -1.36 8.00
CA VAL A 193 -25.47 -1.15 8.88
C VAL A 193 -26.72 -1.86 8.32
N ARG A 194 -26.70 -2.33 7.06
CA ARG A 194 -27.88 -2.92 6.40
C ARG A 194 -28.23 -4.33 6.86
N ALA A 195 -27.36 -5.01 7.62
CA ALA A 195 -27.61 -6.38 8.10
C ALA A 195 -28.53 -6.49 9.34
N ARG A 196 -29.14 -5.40 9.83
CA ARG A 196 -30.13 -5.46 10.93
C ARG A 196 -31.43 -4.75 10.57
N LYS A 197 -32.27 -5.41 9.79
CA LYS A 197 -33.75 -5.33 9.86
C LYS A 197 -34.37 -6.50 9.06
N GLY A 198 -34.06 -7.72 9.48
CA GLY A 198 -34.94 -8.87 9.30
C GLY A 198 -35.79 -8.99 10.56
N GLY A 199 -36.64 -8.01 10.82
CA GLY A 199 -37.66 -8.13 11.85
C GLY A 199 -38.68 -9.16 11.35
N SER A 200 -38.71 -10.30 12.03
CA SER A 200 -39.84 -11.22 12.00
C SER A 200 -41.08 -10.48 12.50
N ASP A 201 -41.85 -9.92 11.57
CA ASP A 201 -43.22 -9.48 11.84
C ASP A 201 -44.16 -10.62 11.47
N ILE A 202 -44.70 -11.23 12.54
CA ILE A 202 -45.97 -11.96 12.71
C ILE A 202 -46.16 -13.24 11.89
#